data_AF-A0A562TM63-F1
#
_entry.id   AF-A0A562TM63-F1
#
_cell.length_a   1.000
_cell.length_b   1.000
_cell.length_c   1.000
_cell.angle_alpha   90.00
_cell.angle_beta   90.00
_cell.angle_gamma   90.00
#
_symmetry.space_group_name_H-M   'P 1'
#
loop_
_entity.id
_entity.type
_entity.pdbx_description
1 polymer ?
#
loop_
_entity_poly.entity_id
_entity_poly.type
_entity_poly.pdbx_seq_one_letter_code
_entity_poly.pdbx_strand_id
1 'polypeptide(L)'
;MNQNLQKLFSVAQKNEKLGIGLMSGTSLDGLDIALCRFTGNGLKTQFSLVKFITIPYREDFKKDVQSIFARRDADLEKVCLLNALIGSFHGELVLQALKEWDIQPAEVDFIASHGQTIYHAPKRLHQKPGYPNATLQIGDGDHLAIKTGILTISDFRQKHIAAGGEGAPLALYGDVLLGSKVGENRILLNIGGIANLTFLSADGDADKILCTDIGPGNTMIDAACRRYFNLPYDEDSKIAFSGKVNDALLNTLLAGLFFKEQAPKTTGPELFNLSYLDEAQRQSGTEGLSAEDIICTLSAFTAKSISDFILQHFKADDIRIFTSGGGARNIYIINYLKKALPNADIKDTGALGIDPDAKEAILFALLGNESLCGEPLKIGTNPEVLMGKFSFAV
;
A
#
# COMPACT_ATOMS: atom_id res chain seq x y z
N MET A 1 39.27 5.01 -9.08
CA MET A 1 37.81 5.20 -9.15
C MET A 1 37.35 5.71 -7.79
N ASN A 2 36.42 6.67 -7.72
CA ASN A 2 35.91 7.20 -6.45
C ASN A 2 35.37 6.05 -5.57
N GLN A 3 35.66 6.07 -4.26
CA GLN A 3 35.31 4.97 -3.34
C GLN A 3 33.79 4.72 -3.27
N ASN A 4 32.97 5.78 -3.34
CA ASN A 4 31.51 5.66 -3.35
C ASN A 4 31.01 4.97 -4.61
N LEU A 5 31.58 5.30 -5.78
CA LEU A 5 31.22 4.65 -7.04
C LEU A 5 31.66 3.18 -7.04
N GLN A 6 32.81 2.87 -6.44
CA GLN A 6 33.25 1.48 -6.24
C GLN A 6 32.28 0.72 -5.33
N LYS A 7 31.89 1.28 -4.18
CA LYS A 7 30.93 0.66 -3.25
C LYS A 7 29.58 0.43 -3.92
N LEU A 8 29.05 1.43 -4.63
CA LEU A 8 27.80 1.31 -5.38
C LEU A 8 27.86 0.16 -6.39
N PHE A 9 28.92 0.11 -7.19
CA PHE A 9 29.10 -0.93 -8.20
C PHE A 9 29.23 -2.32 -7.56
N SER A 10 30.02 -2.45 -6.49
CA SER A 10 30.17 -3.70 -5.76
C SER A 10 28.85 -4.18 -5.14
N VAL A 11 28.06 -3.28 -4.55
CA VAL A 11 26.73 -3.60 -4.01
C VAL A 11 25.79 -4.06 -5.11
N ALA A 12 25.72 -3.34 -6.24
CA ALA A 12 24.84 -3.67 -7.36
C ALA A 12 25.11 -5.07 -7.94
N GLN A 13 26.37 -5.51 -7.94
CA GLN A 13 26.81 -6.82 -8.45
C GLN A 13 26.60 -7.99 -7.48
N LYS A 14 26.24 -7.75 -6.22
CA LYS A 14 26.00 -8.87 -5.28
C LYS A 14 24.81 -9.71 -5.72
N ASN A 15 24.97 -11.04 -5.66
CA ASN A 15 23.89 -12.00 -5.89
C ASN A 15 22.76 -11.85 -4.86
N GLU A 16 23.14 -11.54 -3.62
CA GLU A 16 22.23 -11.30 -2.50
C GLU A 16 22.57 -9.96 -1.86
N LYS A 17 21.55 -9.16 -1.55
CA LYS A 17 21.68 -7.83 -0.95
C LYS A 17 20.86 -7.73 0.31
N LEU A 18 21.43 -7.10 1.34
CA LEU A 18 20.72 -6.79 2.58
C LEU A 18 20.33 -5.31 2.60
N GLY A 19 19.05 -5.02 2.41
CA GLY A 19 18.52 -3.66 2.29
C GLY A 19 17.58 -3.30 3.43
N ILE A 20 17.65 -2.07 3.93
CA ILE A 20 16.65 -1.51 4.85
C ILE A 20 15.67 -0.68 4.05
N GLY A 21 14.38 -0.89 4.26
CA GLY A 21 13.33 0.03 3.81
C GLY A 21 12.80 0.85 4.97
N LEU A 22 12.60 2.15 4.74
CA LEU A 22 12.02 3.08 5.70
C LEU A 22 10.72 3.66 5.18
N MET A 23 9.67 3.55 5.99
CA MET A 23 8.39 4.21 5.73
C MET A 23 7.96 5.03 6.95
N SER A 24 7.55 6.26 6.71
CA SER A 24 6.90 7.13 7.68
C SER A 24 5.58 7.59 7.07
N GLY A 25 4.48 7.02 7.59
CA GLY A 25 3.14 7.32 7.13
C GLY A 25 2.71 8.76 7.40
N THR A 26 1.60 9.17 6.80
CA THR A 26 1.01 10.49 7.06
C THR A 26 0.37 10.61 8.44
N SER A 27 0.13 9.49 9.13
CA SER A 27 -0.32 9.48 10.52
C SER A 27 0.76 9.91 11.52
N LEU A 28 2.04 9.87 11.10
CA LEU A 28 3.20 10.21 11.93
C LEU A 28 3.28 9.37 13.22
N ASP A 29 2.81 8.13 13.19
CA ASP A 29 2.81 7.26 14.38
C ASP A 29 4.22 6.80 14.77
N GLY A 30 5.08 6.58 13.77
CA GLY A 30 6.47 6.18 13.95
C GLY A 30 7.20 5.98 12.63
N LEU A 31 8.42 5.44 12.73
CA LEU A 31 9.22 4.99 11.60
C LEU A 31 9.17 3.47 11.51
N ASP A 32 8.65 2.97 10.41
CA ASP A 32 8.69 1.56 10.06
C ASP A 32 10.04 1.24 9.41
N ILE A 33 10.76 0.26 9.98
CA ILE A 33 12.09 -0.16 9.55
C ILE A 33 12.04 -1.65 9.22
N ALA A 34 12.13 -1.98 7.93
CA ALA A 34 12.16 -3.37 7.46
C ALA A 34 13.53 -3.72 6.90
N LEU A 35 14.23 -4.65 7.55
CA LEU A 35 15.45 -5.26 7.02
C LEU A 35 15.08 -6.44 6.14
N CYS A 36 15.37 -6.35 4.86
CA CYS A 36 15.01 -7.34 3.85
C CYS A 36 16.26 -7.89 3.16
N ARG A 37 16.22 -9.18 2.85
CA ARG A 37 17.22 -9.84 2.01
C ARG A 37 16.64 -10.06 0.63
N PHE A 38 17.32 -9.59 -0.40
CA PHE A 38 16.89 -9.67 -1.79
C PHE A 38 17.87 -10.47 -2.64
N THR A 39 17.31 -11.22 -3.60
CA THR A 39 18.07 -11.78 -4.73
C THR A 39 17.33 -11.50 -6.03
N GLY A 40 18.06 -11.33 -7.12
CA GLY A 40 17.47 -10.99 -8.41
C GLY A 40 16.92 -9.56 -8.47
N ASN A 41 16.12 -9.31 -9.51
CA ASN A 41 15.48 -8.03 -9.81
C ASN A 41 14.22 -8.26 -10.67
N GLY A 42 13.42 -7.21 -10.86
CA GLY A 42 12.21 -7.26 -11.68
C GLY A 42 11.27 -8.39 -11.23
N LEU A 43 10.64 -9.07 -12.19
CA LEU A 43 9.75 -10.22 -11.92
C LEU A 43 10.48 -11.48 -11.40
N LYS A 44 11.82 -11.45 -11.35
CA LYS A 44 12.64 -12.54 -10.78
C LYS A 44 13.07 -12.23 -9.35
N THR A 45 12.67 -11.09 -8.78
CA THR A 45 12.99 -10.72 -7.41
C THR A 45 12.44 -11.75 -6.44
N GLN A 46 13.31 -12.20 -5.54
CA GLN A 46 12.91 -12.96 -4.36
C GLN A 46 13.33 -12.15 -3.15
N PHE A 47 12.50 -12.17 -2.11
CA PHE A 47 12.78 -11.47 -0.88
C PHE A 47 12.45 -12.32 0.35
N SER A 48 13.07 -11.96 1.46
CA SER A 48 12.66 -12.40 2.79
C SER A 48 12.78 -11.24 3.77
N LEU A 49 11.76 -11.05 4.60
CA LEU A 49 11.81 -10.14 5.73
C LEU A 49 12.69 -10.75 6.82
N VAL A 50 13.81 -10.10 7.15
CA VAL A 50 14.78 -10.57 8.15
C VAL A 50 14.40 -10.04 9.53
N LYS A 51 14.12 -8.73 9.62
CA LYS A 51 13.68 -8.04 10.84
C LYS A 51 12.74 -6.90 10.49
N PHE A 52 11.84 -6.59 11.42
CA PHE A 52 10.94 -5.46 11.32
C PHE A 52 10.76 -4.82 12.70
N ILE A 53 10.70 -3.50 12.75
CA ILE A 53 10.29 -2.75 13.94
C ILE A 53 9.63 -1.44 13.50
N THR A 54 8.60 -1.03 14.24
CA THR A 54 8.07 0.33 14.20
C THR A 54 8.56 1.06 15.44
N ILE A 55 9.34 2.13 15.27
CA ILE A 55 9.78 2.96 16.41
C ILE A 55 8.88 4.20 16.47
N PRO A 56 8.10 4.40 17.56
CA PRO A 56 7.15 5.49 17.64
C PRO A 56 7.87 6.84 17.71
N TYR A 57 7.30 7.84 17.05
CA TYR A 57 7.80 9.20 17.19
C TYR A 57 7.40 9.82 18.52
N ARG A 58 8.27 10.67 19.05
CA ARG A 58 7.95 11.51 20.18
C ARG A 58 6.92 12.58 19.77
N GLU A 59 6.05 12.95 20.69
CA GLU A 59 4.96 13.91 20.43
C GLU A 59 5.45 15.31 20.02
N ASP A 60 6.62 15.75 20.49
CA ASP A 60 7.23 17.01 20.07
C ASP A 60 7.63 16.99 18.60
N PHE A 61 8.30 15.92 18.15
CA PHE A 61 8.64 15.71 16.75
C PHE A 61 7.40 15.66 15.86
N LYS A 62 6.35 14.91 16.27
CA LYS A 62 5.09 14.85 15.53
C LYS A 62 4.48 16.24 15.34
N LYS A 63 4.36 17.01 16.42
CA LYS A 63 3.81 18.39 16.36
C LYS A 63 4.62 19.29 15.44
N ASP A 64 5.93 19.12 15.43
CA ASP A 64 6.80 19.94 14.60
C ASP A 64 6.58 19.66 13.10
N VAL A 65 6.52 18.38 12.72
CA VAL A 65 6.21 17.95 11.34
C VAL A 65 4.78 18.33 10.94
N GLN A 66 3.79 18.13 11.82
CA GLN A 66 2.39 18.51 11.59
C GLN A 66 2.21 20.00 11.31
N SER A 67 3.11 20.85 11.81
CA SER A 67 3.03 22.30 11.57
C SER A 67 3.29 22.70 10.11
N ILE A 68 3.93 21.83 9.31
CA ILE A 68 4.21 22.05 7.88
C ILE A 68 3.47 21.04 6.96
N PHE A 69 2.96 19.94 7.51
CA PHE A 69 2.30 18.88 6.75
C PHE A 69 0.98 19.33 6.10
N ALA A 70 0.83 19.04 4.80
CA ALA A 70 -0.37 19.27 4.00
C ALA A 70 -0.87 20.74 4.02
N ARG A 71 0.02 21.71 4.28
CA ARG A 71 -0.31 23.14 4.27
C ARG A 71 0.10 23.79 2.96
N ARG A 72 -0.76 24.69 2.45
CA ARG A 72 -0.42 25.54 1.29
C ARG A 72 0.63 26.59 1.65
N ASP A 73 0.49 27.17 2.83
CA ASP A 73 1.43 28.13 3.40
C ASP A 73 2.17 27.46 4.56
N ALA A 74 3.50 27.38 4.45
CA ALA A 74 4.38 26.83 5.47
C ALA A 74 5.62 27.74 5.61
N ASP A 75 6.18 27.76 6.80
CA ASP A 75 7.46 28.41 7.05
C ASP A 75 8.56 27.65 6.30
N LEU A 76 9.13 28.29 5.28
CA LEU A 76 10.14 27.67 4.42
C LEU A 76 11.45 27.40 5.16
N GLU A 77 11.83 28.25 6.11
CA GLU A 77 13.00 28.01 6.96
C GLU A 77 12.77 26.73 7.77
N LYS A 78 11.58 26.60 8.36
CA LYS A 78 11.20 25.40 9.09
C LYS A 78 11.20 24.13 8.23
N VAL A 79 10.69 24.19 7.00
CA VAL A 79 10.76 23.06 6.05
C VAL A 79 12.22 22.67 5.75
N CYS A 80 13.10 23.66 5.55
CA CYS A 80 14.53 23.43 5.32
C CYS A 80 15.20 22.75 6.52
N LEU A 81 14.95 23.26 7.73
CA LEU A 81 15.48 22.70 8.98
C LEU A 81 14.97 21.27 9.22
N LEU A 82 13.67 21.04 9.03
CA LEU A 82 13.07 19.72 9.22
C LEU A 82 13.61 18.69 8.22
N ASN A 83 13.96 19.09 6.99
CA ASN A 83 14.54 18.15 6.03
C ASN A 83 15.84 17.51 6.54
N ALA A 84 16.75 18.33 7.09
CA ALA A 84 18.00 17.85 7.68
C ALA A 84 17.77 17.09 8.99
N LEU A 85 16.89 17.63 9.86
CA LEU A 85 16.57 17.01 11.16
C LEU A 85 15.99 15.61 11.00
N ILE A 86 15.00 15.45 10.11
CA ILE A 86 14.35 14.17 9.86
C ILE A 86 15.33 13.15 9.30
N GLY A 87 16.19 13.53 8.35
CA GLY A 87 17.21 12.62 7.80
C GLY A 87 18.16 12.10 8.87
N SER A 88 18.65 13.00 9.73
CA SER A 88 19.53 12.64 10.85
C SER A 88 18.81 11.78 11.89
N PHE A 89 17.58 12.14 12.25
CA PHE A 89 16.78 11.44 13.26
C PHE A 89 16.41 10.03 12.79
N HIS A 90 15.96 9.86 11.54
CA HIS A 90 15.75 8.54 10.96
C HIS A 90 17.03 7.71 10.97
N GLY A 91 18.19 8.32 10.75
CA GLY A 91 19.49 7.64 10.88
C GLY A 91 19.76 7.15 12.30
N GLU A 92 19.38 7.91 13.32
CA GLU A 92 19.47 7.47 14.72
C GLU A 92 18.56 6.27 14.99
N LEU A 93 17.33 6.31 14.48
CA LEU A 93 16.37 5.21 14.62
C LEU A 93 16.83 3.93 13.90
N VAL A 94 17.45 4.07 12.72
CA VAL A 94 18.08 2.95 12.01
C VAL A 94 19.22 2.34 12.82
N LEU A 95 20.12 3.16 13.35
CA LEU A 95 21.22 2.67 14.19
C LEU A 95 20.73 2.02 15.48
N GLN A 96 19.66 2.55 16.07
CA GLN A 96 18.99 1.95 17.22
C GLN A 96 18.45 0.55 16.87
N ALA A 97 17.71 0.42 15.76
CA ALA A 97 17.15 -0.86 15.32
C ALA A 97 18.26 -1.87 15.01
N LEU A 98 19.31 -1.46 14.28
CA LEU A 98 20.46 -2.30 13.98
C LEU A 98 21.18 -2.80 15.25
N LYS A 99 21.34 -1.92 16.25
CA LYS A 99 21.91 -2.31 17.54
C LYS A 99 21.03 -3.32 18.28
N GLU A 100 19.71 -3.15 18.26
CA GLU A 100 18.76 -4.10 18.86
C GLU A 100 18.82 -5.47 18.17
N TRP A 101 19.07 -5.48 16.86
CA TRP A 101 19.18 -6.70 16.07
C TRP A 101 20.56 -7.35 16.06
N ASP A 102 21.55 -6.74 16.74
CA ASP A 102 22.97 -7.14 16.73
C ASP A 102 23.57 -7.21 15.32
N ILE A 103 23.25 -6.21 14.49
CA ILE A 103 23.73 -6.08 13.11
C ILE A 103 24.59 -4.83 12.99
N GLN A 104 25.79 -4.98 12.43
CA GLN A 104 26.67 -3.84 12.18
C GLN A 104 26.18 -3.06 10.94
N PRO A 105 26.23 -1.72 10.94
CA PRO A 105 25.87 -0.91 9.77
C PRO A 105 26.60 -1.33 8.48
N ALA A 106 27.84 -1.80 8.59
CA ALA A 106 28.65 -2.26 7.46
C ALA A 106 28.12 -3.56 6.78
N GLU A 107 27.24 -4.31 7.44
CA GLU A 107 26.59 -5.50 6.88
C GLU A 107 25.39 -5.14 5.99
N VAL A 108 24.86 -3.92 6.12
CA VAL A 108 23.72 -3.43 5.34
C VAL A 108 24.24 -2.78 4.05
N ASP A 109 23.74 -3.25 2.93
CA ASP A 109 24.16 -2.80 1.60
C ASP A 109 23.59 -1.44 1.24
N PHE A 110 22.33 -1.20 1.58
CA PHE A 110 21.65 0.06 1.30
C PHE A 110 20.49 0.33 2.27
N ILE A 111 20.13 1.61 2.37
CA ILE A 111 18.87 2.09 2.95
C ILE A 111 18.03 2.66 1.81
N ALA A 112 16.75 2.34 1.77
CA ALA A 112 15.77 2.91 0.88
C ALA A 112 14.74 3.69 1.72
N SER A 113 14.81 5.02 1.65
CA SER A 113 13.99 5.92 2.46
C SER A 113 12.91 6.59 1.63
N HIS A 114 11.65 6.39 2.01
CA HIS A 114 10.56 7.23 1.51
C HIS A 114 10.71 8.70 1.96
N GLY A 115 11.26 8.90 3.16
CA GLY A 115 11.18 10.17 3.88
C GLY A 115 9.77 10.41 4.46
N GLN A 116 9.47 11.67 4.72
CA GLN A 116 8.19 12.16 5.21
C GLN A 116 7.53 13.01 4.13
N THR A 117 6.36 12.60 3.65
CA THR A 117 5.58 13.44 2.73
C THR A 117 5.13 14.71 3.46
N ILE A 118 5.46 15.87 2.90
CA ILE A 118 5.00 17.18 3.35
C ILE A 118 3.84 17.67 2.50
N TYR A 119 3.96 17.52 1.18
CA TYR A 119 2.92 17.96 0.26
C TYR A 119 2.90 17.10 -0.99
N HIS A 120 1.70 16.81 -1.48
CA HIS A 120 1.49 16.12 -2.74
C HIS A 120 0.46 16.88 -3.57
N ALA A 121 0.86 17.31 -4.77
CA ALA A 121 0.11 18.20 -5.64
C ALA A 121 0.00 17.62 -7.06
N PRO A 122 -0.85 16.61 -7.29
CA PRO A 122 -1.13 16.12 -8.63
C PRO A 122 -1.97 17.13 -9.41
N LYS A 123 -1.80 17.15 -10.74
CA LYS A 123 -2.40 18.10 -11.67
C LYS A 123 -3.92 18.16 -11.57
N ARG A 124 -4.56 17.00 -11.42
CA ARG A 124 -6.02 16.90 -11.25
C ARG A 124 -6.55 17.63 -10.02
N LEU A 125 -5.73 17.76 -8.97
CA LEU A 125 -6.13 18.42 -7.71
C LEU A 125 -5.79 19.91 -7.71
N HIS A 126 -4.59 20.30 -8.15
CA HIS A 126 -4.22 21.72 -8.11
C HIS A 126 -4.79 22.53 -9.28
N GLN A 127 -5.05 21.92 -10.44
CA GLN A 127 -5.70 22.52 -11.62
C GLN A 127 -5.10 23.88 -12.06
N LYS A 128 -3.80 24.08 -11.83
CA LYS A 128 -3.07 25.29 -12.22
C LYS A 128 -2.44 25.07 -13.58
N PRO A 129 -2.83 25.81 -14.63
CA PRO A 129 -2.22 25.70 -15.95
C PRO A 129 -0.71 25.94 -15.90
N GLY A 130 0.05 25.20 -16.71
CA GLY A 130 1.52 25.34 -16.80
C GLY A 130 2.33 24.61 -15.71
N TYR A 131 1.71 24.15 -14.62
CA TYR A 131 2.41 23.38 -13.58
C TYR A 131 2.23 21.86 -13.80
N PRO A 132 3.30 21.05 -13.64
CA PRO A 132 3.21 19.59 -13.71
C PRO A 132 2.70 19.00 -12.38
N ASN A 133 2.53 17.67 -12.33
CA ASN A 133 2.44 16.96 -11.06
C ASN A 133 3.64 17.32 -10.17
N ALA A 134 3.43 17.49 -8.87
CA ALA A 134 4.48 17.78 -7.93
C ALA A 134 4.31 17.03 -6.60
N THR A 135 5.41 16.79 -5.91
CA THR A 135 5.43 16.14 -4.61
C THR A 135 6.67 16.58 -3.84
N LEU A 136 6.57 16.64 -2.52
CA LEU A 136 7.67 16.95 -1.63
C LEU A 136 7.67 15.94 -0.48
N GLN A 137 8.72 15.12 -0.46
CA GLN A 137 9.13 14.35 0.70
C GLN A 137 10.36 15.04 1.28
N ILE A 138 10.45 15.11 2.60
CA ILE A 138 11.64 15.60 3.31
C ILE A 138 12.20 14.50 4.21
N GLY A 139 13.43 14.67 4.67
CA GLY A 139 14.22 13.60 5.29
C GLY A 139 15.41 13.32 4.41
N ASP A 140 16.41 14.19 4.52
CA ASP A 140 17.52 14.25 3.59
C ASP A 140 18.32 12.94 3.54
N GLY A 141 18.49 12.42 2.32
CA GLY A 141 19.23 11.19 2.06
C GLY A 141 20.71 11.31 2.42
N ASP A 142 21.31 12.49 2.26
CA ASP A 142 22.72 12.71 2.59
C ASP A 142 22.94 12.72 4.10
N HIS A 143 22.06 13.38 4.87
CA HIS A 143 22.13 13.31 6.33
C HIS A 143 21.95 11.87 6.83
N LEU A 144 21.03 11.10 6.23
CA LEU A 144 20.83 9.70 6.57
C LEU A 144 22.06 8.83 6.23
N ALA A 145 22.64 9.02 5.04
CA ALA A 145 23.82 8.28 4.60
C ALA A 145 25.05 8.58 5.46
N ILE A 146 25.32 9.86 5.73
CA ILE A 146 26.44 10.30 6.58
C ILE A 146 26.26 9.80 8.01
N LYS A 147 25.05 9.89 8.56
CA LYS A 147 24.76 9.45 9.93
C LYS A 147 24.97 7.95 10.12
N THR A 148 24.57 7.14 9.13
CA THR A 148 24.56 5.67 9.24
C THR A 148 25.80 4.99 8.68
N GLY A 149 26.53 5.66 7.78
CA GLY A 149 27.62 5.03 7.01
C GLY A 149 27.13 4.15 5.83
N ILE A 150 25.81 4.13 5.57
CA ILE A 150 25.17 3.22 4.60
C ILE A 150 24.75 4.00 3.35
N LEU A 151 24.92 3.38 2.17
CA LEU A 151 24.41 3.94 0.91
C LEU A 151 22.91 4.16 1.03
N THR A 152 22.44 5.38 0.81
CA THR A 152 21.02 5.71 0.94
C THR A 152 20.40 6.01 -0.41
N ILE A 153 19.21 5.49 -0.65
CA ILE A 153 18.39 5.70 -1.84
C ILE A 153 17.10 6.37 -1.36
N SER A 154 16.80 7.57 -1.85
CA SER A 154 15.63 8.35 -1.42
C SER A 154 14.87 8.97 -2.60
N ASP A 155 13.81 9.74 -2.35
CA ASP A 155 13.09 10.52 -3.38
C ASP A 155 12.45 9.71 -4.52
N PHE A 156 11.94 8.51 -4.21
CA PHE A 156 11.31 7.61 -5.17
C PHE A 156 10.18 8.28 -5.98
N ARG A 157 9.28 9.01 -5.31
CA ARG A 157 8.11 9.65 -5.95
C ARG A 157 8.50 10.75 -6.92
N GLN A 158 9.56 11.51 -6.63
CA GLN A 158 9.99 12.61 -7.51
C GLN A 158 10.44 12.07 -8.87
N LYS A 159 11.17 10.95 -8.88
CA LYS A 159 11.62 10.31 -10.13
C LYS A 159 10.44 9.78 -10.96
N HIS A 160 9.45 9.20 -10.28
CA HIS A 160 8.20 8.76 -10.92
C HIS A 160 7.42 9.95 -11.54
N ILE A 161 7.34 11.09 -10.85
CA ILE A 161 6.73 12.31 -11.40
C ILE A 161 7.52 12.86 -12.58
N ALA A 162 8.85 12.89 -12.49
CA ALA A 162 9.71 13.36 -13.58
C ALA A 162 9.55 12.52 -14.86
N ALA A 163 9.21 11.24 -14.72
CA ALA A 163 8.90 10.34 -15.81
C ALA A 163 7.44 10.45 -16.32
N GLY A 164 6.63 11.37 -15.78
CA GLY A 164 5.27 11.67 -16.25
C GLY A 164 4.13 11.07 -15.42
N GLY A 165 4.43 10.32 -14.35
CA GLY A 165 3.41 9.79 -13.46
C GLY A 165 2.93 10.79 -12.39
N GLU A 166 2.06 10.34 -11.47
CA GLU A 166 1.61 11.17 -10.33
C GLU A 166 2.50 11.00 -9.09
N GLY A 167 3.34 9.96 -8.99
CA GLY A 167 4.21 9.70 -7.83
C GLY A 167 3.52 8.91 -6.71
N ALA A 168 2.28 8.49 -6.93
CA ALA A 168 1.50 7.63 -6.06
C ALA A 168 0.36 6.95 -6.87
N PRO A 169 -0.15 5.79 -6.41
CA PRO A 169 0.44 4.93 -5.38
C PRO A 169 1.64 4.14 -5.93
N LEU A 170 2.71 4.01 -5.14
CA LEU A 170 3.86 3.15 -5.52
C LEU A 170 3.67 1.70 -5.08
N ALA A 171 2.64 1.40 -4.27
CA ALA A 171 2.35 0.06 -3.77
C ALA A 171 2.16 -0.98 -4.88
N LEU A 172 1.68 -0.56 -6.06
CA LEU A 172 1.51 -1.43 -7.22
C LEU A 172 2.83 -2.09 -7.65
N TYR A 173 3.98 -1.41 -7.52
CA TYR A 173 5.28 -2.01 -7.82
C TYR A 173 5.59 -3.16 -6.86
N GLY A 174 5.28 -3.02 -5.58
CA GLY A 174 5.44 -4.10 -4.59
C GLY A 174 4.50 -5.27 -4.87
N ASP A 175 3.24 -4.96 -5.15
CA ASP A 175 2.24 -5.95 -5.51
C ASP A 175 2.68 -6.76 -6.74
N VAL A 176 3.20 -6.11 -7.78
CA VAL A 176 3.67 -6.79 -9.00
C VAL A 176 4.96 -7.55 -8.76
N LEU A 177 5.99 -6.91 -8.21
CA LEU A 177 7.33 -7.51 -8.12
C LEU A 177 7.43 -8.60 -7.05
N LEU A 178 6.69 -8.48 -5.93
CA LEU A 178 6.69 -9.48 -4.85
C LEU A 178 5.54 -10.50 -5.01
N GLY A 179 4.43 -10.08 -5.63
CA GLY A 179 3.26 -10.93 -5.81
C GLY A 179 3.33 -11.84 -7.02
N SER A 180 4.05 -11.45 -8.08
CA SER A 180 4.07 -12.23 -9.33
C SER A 180 4.79 -13.57 -9.15
N LYS A 181 4.29 -14.61 -9.83
CA LYS A 181 4.99 -15.89 -9.93
C LYS A 181 4.66 -16.57 -11.23
N VAL A 182 5.70 -16.88 -12.01
CA VAL A 182 5.56 -17.58 -13.28
C VAL A 182 4.83 -18.93 -13.05
N GLY A 183 3.81 -19.18 -13.85
CA GLY A 183 2.96 -20.37 -13.77
C GLY A 183 1.78 -20.29 -12.80
N GLU A 184 1.59 -19.18 -12.09
CA GLU A 184 0.43 -18.99 -11.19
C GLU A 184 -0.31 -17.68 -11.49
N ASN A 185 -1.62 -17.76 -11.77
CA ASN A 185 -2.46 -16.55 -11.75
C ASN A 185 -2.72 -16.15 -10.31
N ARG A 186 -2.47 -14.89 -9.98
CA ARG A 186 -2.59 -14.39 -8.61
C ARG A 186 -3.43 -13.13 -8.55
N ILE A 187 -4.20 -13.01 -7.47
CA ILE A 187 -4.93 -11.81 -7.12
C ILE A 187 -4.42 -11.35 -5.76
N LEU A 188 -3.87 -10.15 -5.69
CA LEU A 188 -3.63 -9.47 -4.43
C LEU A 188 -4.88 -8.63 -4.12
N LEU A 189 -5.66 -9.04 -3.12
CA LEU A 189 -6.94 -8.44 -2.77
C LEU A 189 -6.80 -7.67 -1.45
N ASN A 190 -6.78 -6.34 -1.52
CA ASN A 190 -6.81 -5.51 -0.32
C ASN A 190 -8.26 -5.16 0.03
N ILE A 191 -8.69 -5.53 1.23
CA ILE A 191 -10.02 -5.24 1.77
C ILE A 191 -9.86 -4.17 2.86
N GLY A 192 -9.62 -2.93 2.43
CA GLY A 192 -9.58 -1.75 3.30
C GLY A 192 -10.96 -1.13 3.50
N GLY A 193 -11.06 0.20 3.58
CA GLY A 193 -12.36 0.88 3.48
C GLY A 193 -13.03 0.64 2.12
N ILE A 194 -12.23 0.67 1.05
CA ILE A 194 -12.57 0.22 -0.31
C ILE A 194 -11.80 -1.07 -0.58
N ALA A 195 -12.45 -2.01 -1.27
CA ALA A 195 -11.83 -3.22 -1.75
C ALA A 195 -11.21 -2.97 -3.13
N ASN A 196 -9.93 -3.32 -3.28
CA ASN A 196 -9.23 -3.25 -4.56
C ASN A 196 -8.45 -4.53 -4.80
N LEU A 197 -8.19 -4.82 -6.07
CA LEU A 197 -7.33 -5.94 -6.44
C LEU A 197 -6.26 -5.55 -7.45
N THR A 198 -5.17 -6.30 -7.39
CA THR A 198 -4.16 -6.40 -8.44
C THR A 198 -4.14 -7.83 -8.96
N PHE A 199 -4.54 -8.05 -10.21
CA PHE A 199 -4.38 -9.32 -10.91
C PHE A 199 -3.00 -9.41 -11.56
N LEU A 200 -2.34 -10.55 -11.37
CA LEU A 200 -1.01 -10.87 -11.85
C LEU A 200 -1.09 -12.16 -12.66
N SER A 201 -0.76 -12.08 -13.95
CA SER A 201 -0.89 -13.22 -14.86
C SER A 201 0.25 -14.22 -14.69
N ALA A 202 -0.06 -15.51 -14.89
CA ALA A 202 0.91 -16.60 -14.80
C ALA A 202 2.07 -16.49 -15.81
N ASP A 203 1.87 -15.81 -16.94
CA ASP A 203 2.88 -15.61 -17.98
C ASP A 203 3.80 -14.39 -17.73
N GLY A 204 3.54 -13.60 -16.69
CA GLY A 204 4.32 -12.41 -16.35
C GLY A 204 4.16 -11.25 -17.34
N ASP A 205 3.13 -11.28 -18.18
CA ASP A 205 2.82 -10.22 -19.13
C ASP A 205 2.31 -8.97 -18.40
N ALA A 206 3.12 -7.92 -18.39
CA ALA A 206 2.82 -6.68 -17.68
C ALA A 206 1.57 -5.96 -18.23
N ASP A 207 1.20 -6.17 -19.49
CA ASP A 207 0.01 -5.58 -20.11
C ASP A 207 -1.29 -6.26 -19.62
N LYS A 208 -1.19 -7.45 -19.02
CA LYS A 208 -2.33 -8.17 -18.42
C LYS A 208 -2.51 -7.86 -16.94
N ILE A 209 -1.62 -7.07 -16.35
CA ILE A 209 -1.77 -6.63 -14.96
C ILE A 209 -2.97 -5.69 -14.87
N LEU A 210 -3.94 -6.05 -14.03
CA LEU A 210 -5.12 -5.23 -13.78
C LEU A 210 -5.15 -4.79 -12.32
N CYS A 211 -5.03 -3.49 -12.08
CA CYS A 211 -5.24 -2.87 -10.77
C CYS A 211 -6.52 -2.04 -10.81
N THR A 212 -7.47 -2.31 -9.92
CA THR A 212 -8.77 -1.62 -9.93
C THR A 212 -9.44 -1.69 -8.56
N ASP A 213 -10.24 -0.68 -8.25
CA ASP A 213 -11.21 -0.77 -7.16
C ASP A 213 -12.40 -1.61 -7.61
N ILE A 214 -12.93 -2.42 -6.69
CA ILE A 214 -14.04 -3.35 -6.94
C ILE A 214 -15.34 -2.81 -6.35
N GLY A 215 -15.26 -2.10 -5.22
CA GLY A 215 -16.41 -1.63 -4.45
C GLY A 215 -16.06 -1.40 -2.98
N PRO A 216 -17.05 -1.32 -2.09
CA PRO A 216 -16.79 -1.10 -0.67
C PRO A 216 -16.10 -2.31 -0.05
N GLY A 217 -15.07 -2.04 0.75
CA GLY A 217 -14.53 -2.98 1.73
C GLY A 217 -15.29 -2.82 3.04
N ASN A 218 -14.61 -2.34 4.08
CA ASN A 218 -15.19 -2.14 5.41
C ASN A 218 -15.92 -0.80 5.61
N THR A 219 -15.74 0.19 4.71
CA THR A 219 -16.24 1.57 4.95
C THR A 219 -17.71 1.62 5.34
N MET A 220 -18.59 0.92 4.61
CA MET A 220 -20.03 0.95 4.89
C MET A 220 -20.39 0.14 6.13
N ILE A 221 -19.71 -1.00 6.35
CA ILE A 221 -19.88 -1.86 7.53
C ILE A 221 -19.53 -1.06 8.78
N ASP A 222 -18.34 -0.47 8.81
CA ASP A 222 -17.84 0.32 9.93
C ASP A 222 -18.72 1.55 10.20
N ALA A 223 -19.20 2.22 9.14
CA ALA A 223 -20.12 3.34 9.29
C ALA A 223 -21.47 2.92 9.90
N ALA A 224 -21.99 1.75 9.52
CA ALA A 224 -23.20 1.20 10.10
C ALA A 224 -22.98 0.72 11.54
N CYS A 225 -21.84 0.11 11.87
CA CYS A 225 -21.47 -0.24 13.25
C CYS A 225 -21.46 1.00 14.15
N ARG A 226 -20.88 2.10 13.67
CA ARG A 226 -20.89 3.38 14.40
C ARG A 226 -22.31 3.92 14.57
N ARG A 227 -23.14 3.87 13.52
CA ARG A 227 -24.51 4.40 13.56
C ARG A 227 -25.44 3.63 14.48
N TYR A 228 -25.40 2.30 14.45
CA TYR A 228 -26.40 1.46 15.11
C TYR A 228 -25.94 0.84 16.44
N PHE A 229 -24.63 0.65 16.62
CA PHE A 229 -24.08 -0.04 17.79
C PHE A 229 -23.06 0.80 18.58
N ASN A 230 -22.72 2.01 18.10
CA ASN A 230 -21.66 2.85 18.67
C ASN A 230 -20.31 2.11 18.79
N LEU A 231 -20.03 1.22 17.83
CA LEU A 231 -18.77 0.47 17.72
C LEU A 231 -17.98 0.95 16.51
N PRO A 232 -16.64 0.96 16.56
CA PRO A 232 -15.82 1.43 15.45
C PRO A 232 -15.90 0.53 14.21
N TYR A 233 -16.03 -0.79 14.40
CA TYR A 233 -16.14 -1.85 13.38
C TYR A 233 -16.83 -3.09 13.97
N ASP A 234 -17.16 -4.07 13.14
CA ASP A 234 -17.73 -5.37 13.55
C ASP A 234 -16.61 -6.36 13.95
N GLU A 235 -16.28 -6.40 15.23
CA GLU A 235 -15.22 -7.27 15.75
C GLU A 235 -15.57 -8.76 15.61
N ASP A 236 -14.65 -9.53 15.02
CA ASP A 236 -14.81 -10.94 14.68
C ASP A 236 -16.06 -11.27 13.85
N SER A 237 -16.62 -10.28 13.16
CA SER A 237 -17.87 -10.39 12.40
C SER A 237 -19.08 -10.83 13.24
N LYS A 238 -19.08 -10.57 14.56
CA LYS A 238 -20.12 -11.04 15.50
C LYS A 238 -21.51 -10.54 15.11
N ILE A 239 -21.62 -9.27 14.71
CA ILE A 239 -22.90 -8.66 14.34
C ILE A 239 -23.36 -9.23 13.00
N ALA A 240 -22.49 -9.32 12.00
CA ALA A 240 -22.80 -9.90 10.70
C ALA A 240 -23.30 -11.35 10.80
N PHE A 241 -22.71 -12.16 11.70
CA PHE A 241 -23.18 -13.54 11.93
C PHE A 241 -24.50 -13.65 12.68
N SER A 242 -24.91 -12.61 13.42
CA SER A 242 -26.18 -12.58 14.15
C SER A 242 -27.38 -12.19 13.28
N GLY A 243 -27.13 -11.49 12.17
CA GLY A 243 -28.16 -11.07 11.23
C GLY A 243 -28.44 -12.08 10.12
N LYS A 244 -29.37 -11.71 9.24
CA LYS A 244 -29.69 -12.42 8.00
C LYS A 244 -29.54 -11.48 6.81
N VAL A 245 -28.96 -11.99 5.74
CA VAL A 245 -28.87 -11.26 4.47
C VAL A 245 -30.28 -10.98 3.95
N ASN A 246 -30.56 -9.72 3.64
CA ASN A 246 -31.76 -9.33 2.93
C ASN A 246 -31.48 -9.22 1.44
N ASP A 247 -32.02 -10.15 0.65
CA ASP A 247 -31.76 -10.22 -0.80
C ASP A 247 -32.26 -9.00 -1.57
N ALA A 248 -33.38 -8.38 -1.14
CA ALA A 248 -33.91 -7.19 -1.81
C ALA A 248 -32.93 -6.02 -1.68
N LEU A 249 -32.46 -5.75 -0.46
CA LEU A 249 -31.46 -4.72 -0.21
C LEU A 249 -30.13 -5.04 -0.90
N LEU A 250 -29.65 -6.28 -0.80
CA LEU A 250 -28.39 -6.72 -1.44
C LEU A 250 -28.40 -6.50 -2.95
N ASN A 251 -29.48 -6.92 -3.62
CA ASN A 251 -29.62 -6.76 -5.07
C ASN A 251 -29.70 -5.28 -5.47
N THR A 252 -30.38 -4.44 -4.69
CA THR A 252 -30.43 -3.00 -4.94
C THR A 252 -29.06 -2.33 -4.75
N LEU A 253 -28.30 -2.71 -3.72
CA LEU A 253 -26.93 -2.24 -3.53
C LEU A 253 -26.02 -2.62 -4.71
N LEU A 254 -26.13 -3.85 -5.24
CA LEU A 254 -25.35 -4.32 -6.40
C LEU A 254 -25.79 -3.69 -7.74
N ALA A 255 -26.98 -3.12 -7.82
CA ALA A 255 -27.51 -2.51 -9.05
C ALA A 255 -26.91 -1.14 -9.38
N GLY A 256 -26.07 -0.58 -8.50
CA GLY A 256 -25.43 0.72 -8.68
C GLY A 256 -24.59 0.82 -9.95
N LEU A 257 -24.53 2.03 -10.53
CA LEU A 257 -23.86 2.30 -11.81
C LEU A 257 -22.37 1.91 -11.80
N PHE A 258 -21.68 2.11 -10.67
CA PHE A 258 -20.27 1.77 -10.52
C PHE A 258 -19.97 0.30 -10.88
N PHE A 259 -20.86 -0.64 -10.54
CA PHE A 259 -20.64 -2.06 -10.85
C PHE A 259 -20.79 -2.40 -12.33
N LYS A 260 -21.35 -1.49 -13.14
CA LYS A 260 -21.48 -1.62 -14.60
C LYS A 260 -20.31 -1.00 -15.37
N GLU A 261 -19.46 -0.23 -14.70
CA GLU A 261 -18.28 0.39 -15.30
C GLU A 261 -17.19 -0.64 -15.63
N GLN A 262 -16.49 -0.44 -16.76
CA GLN A 262 -15.34 -1.24 -17.16
C GLN A 262 -14.11 -0.91 -16.28
N ALA A 263 -13.29 -1.92 -16.01
CA ALA A 263 -12.01 -1.74 -15.33
C ALA A 263 -10.92 -1.22 -16.30
N PRO A 264 -9.89 -0.49 -15.83
CA PRO A 264 -9.68 -0.08 -14.45
C PRO A 264 -10.60 1.08 -14.04
N LYS A 265 -11.09 1.03 -12.80
CA LYS A 265 -11.94 2.07 -12.19
C LYS A 265 -11.54 2.31 -10.74
N THR A 266 -11.86 3.50 -10.23
CA THR A 266 -11.54 3.92 -8.86
C THR A 266 -12.77 4.46 -8.15
N THR A 267 -12.81 4.33 -6.84
CA THR A 267 -13.91 4.81 -6.00
C THR A 267 -13.45 5.11 -4.57
N GLY A 268 -14.38 5.58 -3.74
CA GLY A 268 -14.08 5.97 -2.38
C GLY A 268 -15.34 6.13 -1.53
N PRO A 269 -15.16 6.53 -0.26
CA PRO A 269 -16.26 6.82 0.67
C PRO A 269 -17.20 7.93 0.16
N GLU A 270 -16.78 8.75 -0.80
CA GLU A 270 -17.64 9.73 -1.48
C GLU A 270 -18.82 9.08 -2.22
N LEU A 271 -18.66 7.85 -2.71
CA LEU A 271 -19.74 7.06 -3.32
C LEU A 271 -20.34 6.07 -2.33
N PHE A 272 -19.50 5.23 -1.72
CA PHE A 272 -19.94 4.16 -0.82
C PHE A 272 -20.00 4.64 0.62
N ASN A 273 -21.14 5.18 1.02
CA ASN A 273 -21.39 5.73 2.36
C ASN A 273 -22.82 5.43 2.84
N LEU A 274 -23.19 5.89 4.03
CA LEU A 274 -24.52 5.66 4.58
C LEU A 274 -25.66 6.25 3.74
N SER A 275 -25.43 7.30 2.96
CA SER A 275 -26.46 7.81 2.05
C SER A 275 -26.73 6.83 0.89
N TYR A 276 -25.70 6.10 0.43
CA TYR A 276 -25.88 5.00 -0.53
C TYR A 276 -26.75 3.89 0.05
N LEU A 277 -26.52 3.51 1.32
CA LEU A 277 -27.36 2.56 2.04
C LEU A 277 -28.81 3.06 2.18
N ASP A 278 -29.00 4.29 2.68
CA ASP A 278 -30.32 4.87 2.92
C ASP A 278 -31.16 4.91 1.61
N GLU A 279 -30.52 5.24 0.48
CA GLU A 279 -31.17 5.24 -0.83
C GLU A 279 -31.53 3.81 -1.28
N ALA A 280 -30.63 2.85 -1.11
CA ALA A 280 -30.92 1.46 -1.43
C ALA A 280 -32.05 0.89 -0.56
N GLN A 281 -32.15 1.28 0.72
CA GLN A 281 -33.25 0.88 1.60
C GLN A 281 -34.60 1.46 1.16
N ARG A 282 -34.63 2.74 0.77
CA ARG A 282 -35.84 3.36 0.20
C ARG A 282 -36.31 2.64 -1.07
N GLN A 283 -35.39 2.34 -1.99
CA GLN A 283 -35.72 1.68 -3.25
C GLN A 283 -36.17 0.23 -3.08
N SER A 284 -35.63 -0.49 -2.11
CA SER A 284 -35.97 -1.90 -1.82
C SER A 284 -37.13 -2.07 -0.84
N GLY A 285 -37.61 -0.99 -0.21
CA GLY A 285 -38.63 -1.05 0.84
C GLY A 285 -38.14 -1.70 2.13
N THR A 286 -36.87 -1.54 2.48
CA THR A 286 -36.19 -2.23 3.59
C THR A 286 -35.74 -1.31 4.72
N GLU A 287 -36.36 -0.14 4.85
CA GLU A 287 -36.07 0.84 5.91
C GLU A 287 -36.34 0.30 7.34
N GLY A 288 -37.18 -0.72 7.46
CA GLY A 288 -37.53 -1.38 8.74
C GLY A 288 -36.63 -2.57 9.13
N LEU A 289 -35.52 -2.82 8.43
CA LEU A 289 -34.60 -3.90 8.79
C LEU A 289 -33.96 -3.70 10.16
N SER A 290 -33.66 -4.80 10.84
CA SER A 290 -32.85 -4.78 12.06
C SER A 290 -31.43 -4.31 11.74
N ALA A 291 -30.75 -3.74 12.73
CA ALA A 291 -29.37 -3.28 12.55
C ALA A 291 -28.42 -4.44 12.23
N GLU A 292 -28.67 -5.62 12.81
CA GLU A 292 -27.95 -6.86 12.57
C GLU A 292 -28.11 -7.32 11.11
N ASP A 293 -29.34 -7.30 10.58
CA ASP A 293 -29.61 -7.65 9.17
C ASP A 293 -28.94 -6.66 8.20
N ILE A 294 -28.90 -5.36 8.56
CA ILE A 294 -28.17 -4.35 7.77
C ILE A 294 -26.68 -4.67 7.72
N ILE A 295 -26.02 -4.94 8.86
CA ILE A 295 -24.59 -5.28 8.91
C ILE A 295 -24.30 -6.59 8.17
N CYS A 296 -25.15 -7.61 8.33
CA CYS A 296 -25.05 -8.87 7.61
C CYS A 296 -25.15 -8.65 6.09
N THR A 297 -26.12 -7.83 5.65
CA THR A 297 -26.35 -7.52 4.24
C THR A 297 -25.20 -6.70 3.64
N LEU A 298 -24.68 -5.70 4.36
CA LEU A 298 -23.51 -4.93 3.92
C LEU A 298 -22.25 -5.79 3.81
N SER A 299 -22.05 -6.71 4.75
CA SER A 299 -20.93 -7.67 4.72
C SER A 299 -21.06 -8.62 3.52
N ALA A 300 -22.28 -9.06 3.20
CA ALA A 300 -22.56 -9.87 2.01
C ALA A 300 -22.37 -9.06 0.72
N PHE A 301 -22.72 -7.78 0.72
CA PHE A 301 -22.53 -6.87 -0.41
C PHE A 301 -21.05 -6.71 -0.77
N THR A 302 -20.18 -6.47 0.21
CA THR A 302 -18.72 -6.46 0.01
C THR A 302 -18.23 -7.79 -0.57
N ALA A 303 -18.57 -8.93 0.06
CA ALA A 303 -18.08 -10.21 -0.41
C ALA A 303 -18.60 -10.59 -1.80
N LYS A 304 -19.88 -10.33 -2.08
CA LYS A 304 -20.52 -10.63 -3.35
C LYS A 304 -20.00 -9.76 -4.49
N SER A 305 -19.80 -8.46 -4.27
CA SER A 305 -19.20 -7.58 -5.28
C SER A 305 -17.79 -8.04 -5.68
N ILE A 306 -16.99 -8.49 -4.71
CA ILE A 306 -15.66 -9.06 -4.95
C ILE A 306 -15.75 -10.37 -5.75
N SER A 307 -16.57 -11.32 -5.32
CA SER A 307 -16.68 -12.61 -6.00
C SER A 307 -17.23 -12.48 -7.41
N ASP A 308 -18.26 -11.65 -7.61
CA ASP A 308 -18.87 -11.41 -8.91
C ASP A 308 -17.86 -10.76 -9.87
N PHE A 309 -17.08 -9.78 -9.40
CA PHE A 309 -16.02 -9.17 -10.19
C PHE A 309 -14.97 -10.20 -10.64
N ILE A 310 -14.51 -11.05 -9.73
CA ILE A 310 -13.51 -12.08 -10.02
C ILE A 310 -14.04 -13.08 -11.05
N LEU A 311 -15.26 -13.59 -10.85
CA LEU A 311 -15.89 -14.55 -11.76
C LEU A 311 -16.18 -13.97 -13.15
N GLN A 312 -16.46 -12.67 -13.23
CA GLN A 312 -16.71 -11.99 -14.50
C GLN A 312 -15.44 -11.76 -15.32
N HIS A 313 -14.31 -11.47 -14.67
CA HIS A 313 -13.09 -11.05 -15.35
C HIS A 313 -12.03 -12.14 -15.49
N PHE A 314 -12.07 -13.17 -14.65
CA PHE A 314 -11.03 -14.19 -14.59
C PHE A 314 -11.62 -15.60 -14.54
N LYS A 315 -10.87 -16.56 -15.07
CA LYS A 315 -11.21 -17.99 -14.92
C LYS A 315 -10.84 -18.41 -13.50
N ALA A 316 -11.84 -18.67 -12.66
CA ALA A 316 -11.63 -18.98 -11.24
C ALA A 316 -10.85 -20.29 -11.00
N ASP A 317 -10.87 -21.20 -11.98
CA ASP A 317 -10.07 -22.43 -11.97
C ASP A 317 -8.61 -22.05 -12.26
N ASP A 318 -7.76 -22.05 -11.22
CA ASP A 318 -6.32 -21.71 -11.21
C ASP A 318 -5.92 -20.30 -10.71
N ILE A 319 -6.75 -19.65 -9.88
CA ILE A 319 -6.38 -18.39 -9.23
C ILE A 319 -6.01 -18.59 -7.76
N ARG A 320 -4.89 -18.00 -7.34
CA ARG A 320 -4.54 -17.83 -5.92
C ARG A 320 -4.83 -16.40 -5.47
N ILE A 321 -5.56 -16.25 -4.38
CA ILE A 321 -5.96 -14.95 -3.83
C ILE A 321 -5.20 -14.73 -2.52
N PHE A 322 -4.47 -13.62 -2.43
CA PHE A 322 -3.79 -13.19 -1.23
C PHE A 322 -4.46 -11.93 -0.69
N THR A 323 -5.09 -12.06 0.46
CA THR A 323 -5.89 -11.01 1.10
C THR A 323 -5.05 -10.15 2.03
N SER A 324 -5.33 -8.85 2.05
CA SER A 324 -4.70 -7.86 2.95
C SER A 324 -5.73 -6.82 3.41
N GLY A 325 -5.31 -5.91 4.29
CA GLY A 325 -6.19 -4.90 4.89
C GLY A 325 -7.07 -5.46 6.03
N GLY A 326 -7.79 -4.58 6.72
CA GLY A 326 -8.60 -4.97 7.89
C GLY A 326 -9.66 -6.03 7.57
N GLY A 327 -10.22 -6.01 6.35
CA GLY A 327 -11.21 -6.98 5.90
C GLY A 327 -10.65 -8.39 5.65
N ALA A 328 -9.33 -8.56 5.55
CA ALA A 328 -8.73 -9.90 5.57
C ALA A 328 -8.97 -10.63 6.91
N ARG A 329 -9.24 -9.87 7.99
CA ARG A 329 -9.62 -10.40 9.31
C ARG A 329 -11.14 -10.51 9.50
N ASN A 330 -11.95 -10.04 8.54
CA ASN A 330 -13.40 -10.16 8.59
C ASN A 330 -13.80 -11.57 8.16
N ILE A 331 -14.06 -12.43 9.15
CA ILE A 331 -14.31 -13.86 8.97
C ILE A 331 -15.56 -14.09 8.11
N TYR A 332 -16.58 -13.24 8.22
CA TYR A 332 -17.78 -13.34 7.38
C TYR A 332 -17.46 -13.18 5.89
N ILE A 333 -16.72 -12.14 5.53
CA ILE A 333 -16.31 -11.87 4.14
C ILE A 333 -15.45 -13.02 3.61
N ILE A 334 -14.43 -13.46 4.36
CA ILE A 334 -13.54 -14.54 3.92
C ILE A 334 -14.31 -15.87 3.74
N ASN A 335 -15.23 -16.20 4.65
CA ASN A 335 -16.06 -17.40 4.53
C ASN A 335 -17.00 -17.34 3.32
N TYR A 336 -17.55 -16.15 3.03
CA TYR A 336 -18.37 -15.95 1.84
C TYR A 336 -17.54 -16.14 0.57
N LEU A 337 -16.35 -15.51 0.48
CA LEU A 337 -15.47 -15.63 -0.67
C LEU A 337 -15.04 -17.08 -0.94
N LYS A 338 -14.67 -17.84 0.11
CA LYS A 338 -14.34 -19.27 -0.01
C LYS A 338 -15.50 -20.11 -0.55
N LYS A 339 -16.75 -19.76 -0.20
CA LYS A 339 -17.94 -20.44 -0.73
C LYS A 339 -18.23 -20.04 -2.17
N ALA A 340 -18.07 -18.76 -2.51
CA ALA A 340 -18.35 -18.24 -3.85
C ALA A 340 -17.26 -18.60 -4.88
N LEU A 341 -16.03 -18.83 -4.42
CA LEU A 341 -14.86 -19.16 -5.24
C LEU A 341 -14.25 -20.50 -4.77
N PRO A 342 -14.98 -21.63 -4.89
CA PRO A 342 -14.56 -22.91 -4.30
C PRO A 342 -13.27 -23.48 -4.91
N ASN A 343 -12.89 -23.04 -6.11
CA ASN A 343 -11.68 -23.49 -6.81
C ASN A 343 -10.47 -22.55 -6.60
N ALA A 344 -10.65 -21.42 -5.89
CA ALA A 344 -9.56 -20.49 -5.60
C ALA A 344 -8.86 -20.83 -4.28
N ASP A 345 -7.53 -20.73 -4.26
CA ASP A 345 -6.75 -20.83 -3.01
C ASP A 345 -6.66 -19.44 -2.36
N ILE A 346 -7.41 -19.23 -1.28
CA ILE A 346 -7.49 -17.94 -0.58
C ILE A 346 -6.65 -17.97 0.70
N LYS A 347 -5.60 -17.15 0.73
CA LYS A 347 -4.68 -16.95 1.86
C LYS A 347 -4.56 -15.47 2.19
N ASP A 348 -3.91 -15.13 3.31
CA ASP A 348 -3.47 -13.75 3.56
C ASP A 348 -2.09 -13.49 2.91
N THR A 349 -1.67 -12.23 2.85
CA THR A 349 -0.35 -11.85 2.33
C THR A 349 0.82 -12.35 3.19
N GLY A 350 0.58 -12.77 4.43
CA GLY A 350 1.58 -13.44 5.26
C GLY A 350 2.08 -14.74 4.64
N ALA A 351 1.24 -15.42 3.83
CA ALA A 351 1.67 -16.57 3.03
C ALA A 351 2.71 -16.23 1.94
N LEU A 352 2.89 -14.95 1.61
CA LEU A 352 3.95 -14.45 0.72
C LEU A 352 5.18 -13.94 1.51
N GLY A 353 5.19 -14.08 2.84
CA GLY A 353 6.22 -13.48 3.69
C GLY A 353 6.08 -11.95 3.81
N ILE A 354 4.94 -11.39 3.39
CA ILE A 354 4.64 -9.96 3.49
C ILE A 354 3.83 -9.75 4.78
N ASP A 355 4.53 -9.34 5.83
CA ASP A 355 3.89 -8.84 7.04
C ASP A 355 3.09 -7.57 6.69
N PRO A 356 1.78 -7.50 7.00
CA PRO A 356 0.95 -6.32 6.73
C PRO A 356 1.51 -5.03 7.33
N ASP A 357 2.09 -5.09 8.53
CA ASP A 357 2.64 -3.92 9.22
C ASP A 357 3.96 -3.49 8.59
N ALA A 358 4.72 -4.43 8.00
CA ALA A 358 5.96 -4.15 7.30
C ALA A 358 5.79 -3.84 5.80
N LYS A 359 4.60 -4.00 5.23
CA LYS A 359 4.36 -4.01 3.76
C LYS A 359 4.94 -2.77 3.07
N GLU A 360 4.71 -1.58 3.61
CA GLU A 360 5.18 -0.35 2.99
C GLU A 360 6.69 -0.17 3.12
N ALA A 361 7.28 -0.51 4.27
CA ALA A 361 8.74 -0.49 4.43
C ALA A 361 9.42 -1.52 3.51
N ILE A 362 8.87 -2.73 3.37
CA ILE A 362 9.34 -3.75 2.42
C ILE A 362 9.29 -3.20 0.98
N LEU A 363 8.21 -2.51 0.60
CA LEU A 363 8.08 -1.89 -0.71
C LEU A 363 9.24 -0.91 -0.99
N PHE A 364 9.61 -0.05 -0.04
CA PHE A 364 10.73 0.86 -0.26
C PHE A 364 12.06 0.11 -0.35
N ALA A 365 12.29 -0.90 0.49
CA ALA A 365 13.47 -1.76 0.39
C ALA A 365 13.57 -2.41 -1.01
N LEU A 366 12.44 -2.90 -1.54
CA LEU A 366 12.33 -3.45 -2.87
C LEU A 366 12.65 -2.41 -3.95
N LEU A 367 12.05 -1.21 -3.87
CA LEU A 367 12.34 -0.15 -4.83
C LEU A 367 13.84 0.22 -4.83
N GLY A 368 14.49 0.20 -3.66
CA GLY A 368 15.94 0.38 -3.57
C GLY A 368 16.74 -0.75 -4.24
N ASN A 369 16.30 -2.00 -4.11
CA ASN A 369 16.89 -3.13 -4.85
C ASN A 369 16.75 -2.92 -6.37
N GLU A 370 15.59 -2.49 -6.83
CA GLU A 370 15.36 -2.18 -8.25
C GLU A 370 16.20 -1.00 -8.73
N SER A 371 16.38 0.05 -7.92
CA SER A 371 17.30 1.16 -8.25
C SER A 371 18.74 0.67 -8.46
N LEU A 372 19.18 -0.34 -7.70
CA LEU A 372 20.55 -0.84 -7.73
C LEU A 372 20.83 -1.78 -8.89
N CYS A 373 19.91 -2.70 -9.18
CA CYS A 373 20.15 -3.77 -10.14
C CYS A 373 18.97 -4.11 -11.04
N GLY A 374 17.86 -3.39 -10.96
CA GLY A 374 16.69 -3.61 -11.79
C GLY A 374 16.80 -2.99 -13.18
N GLU A 375 15.75 -3.24 -13.96
CA GLU A 375 15.49 -2.59 -15.23
C GLU A 375 14.15 -1.85 -15.11
N PRO A 376 13.96 -0.71 -15.79
CA PRO A 376 12.66 -0.07 -15.86
C PRO A 376 11.56 -1.06 -16.27
N LEU A 377 10.44 -1.08 -15.54
CA LEU A 377 9.27 -1.89 -15.85
C LEU A 377 8.06 -0.99 -15.99
N LYS A 378 7.38 -1.09 -17.14
CA LYS A 378 6.08 -0.45 -17.33
C LYS A 378 4.99 -1.30 -16.66
N ILE A 379 4.19 -0.67 -15.80
CA ILE A 379 3.06 -1.34 -15.13
C ILE A 379 1.80 -0.52 -15.39
N GLY A 380 0.91 -1.03 -16.23
CA GLY A 380 -0.28 -0.32 -16.68
C GLY A 380 0.06 1.03 -17.32
N THR A 381 -0.51 2.11 -16.78
CA THR A 381 -0.26 3.48 -17.25
C THR A 381 0.90 4.17 -16.54
N ASN A 382 1.54 3.52 -15.55
CA ASN A 382 2.68 4.09 -14.85
C ASN A 382 3.91 4.17 -15.77
N PRO A 383 4.78 5.17 -15.57
CA PRO A 383 5.98 5.31 -16.36
C PRO A 383 6.98 4.17 -16.12
N GLU A 384 7.67 3.81 -17.19
CA GLU A 384 8.78 2.87 -17.19
C GLU A 384 10.04 3.58 -16.65
N VAL A 385 10.28 3.49 -15.33
CA VAL A 385 11.38 4.20 -14.69
C VAL A 385 11.89 3.48 -13.44
N LEU A 386 13.21 3.47 -13.25
CA LEU A 386 13.84 3.17 -11.97
C LEU A 386 13.80 4.42 -11.08
N MET A 387 13.16 4.28 -9.93
CA MET A 387 12.95 5.35 -8.97
C MET A 387 14.17 5.54 -8.05
N GLY A 388 14.26 6.69 -7.39
CA GLY A 388 15.26 6.95 -6.35
C GLY A 388 16.42 7.85 -6.77
N LYS A 389 17.11 8.41 -5.77
CA LYS A 389 18.36 9.18 -5.85
C LYS A 389 19.36 8.61 -4.87
N PHE A 390 20.64 8.55 -5.27
CA PHE A 390 21.70 7.96 -4.46
C PHE A 390 22.42 9.02 -3.63
N SER A 391 22.48 8.80 -2.33
CA SER A 391 23.22 9.56 -1.34
C SER A 391 24.35 8.71 -0.77
N PHE A 392 25.57 9.22 -0.85
CA PHE A 392 26.77 8.51 -0.42
C PHE A 392 27.17 8.92 1.00
N ALA A 393 27.82 8.00 1.72
CA ALA A 393 28.20 8.21 3.11
C ALA A 393 29.59 8.86 3.31
N VAL A 394 30.31 9.20 2.23
CA VAL A 394 31.68 9.77 2.26
C VAL A 394 31.80 10.92 1.29
#